data_AF-A0A9X0TTH0-F1
#
_entry.id   AF-A0A9X0TTH0-F1
#
_cell.length_a   1.000
_cell.length_b   1.000
_cell.length_c   1.000
_cell.angle_alpha   90.00
_cell.angle_beta   90.00
_cell.angle_gamma   90.00
#
_symmetry.space_group_name_H-M   'P 1'
#
loop_
_entity.id
_entity.type
_entity.pdbx_description
1 polymer ?
#
loop_
_entity_poly.entity_id
_entity_poly.type
_entity_poly.pdbx_seq_one_letter_code
_entity_poly.pdbx_strand_id
1 'polypeptide(L)'
;SRHRSSHSENSYARNTLLSISRARWGFLAAYLRSAEARSFIQAASFFAEGDITKSLRELDRILSPFQANKWTIVTYLPFLWKPSDHMFLKPDATKDFAERIGHRFAKVYRPDLDARVYESLLALTDIVKSNLVDLQPRDNIDVQSFIWVVSGSYDGEHPRT
;
A
#
# COMPACT_ATOMS: atom_id res chain seq x y z
N SER A 1 -34.93 -23.37 -16.23
CA SER A 1 -33.58 -23.82 -16.66
C SER A 1 -32.47 -22.76 -16.55
N ARG A 2 -32.74 -21.46 -16.29
CA ARG A 2 -31.69 -20.39 -16.29
C ARG A 2 -30.95 -20.14 -14.96
N HIS A 3 -31.25 -20.87 -13.88
CA HIS A 3 -30.70 -20.56 -12.55
C HIS A 3 -29.42 -21.33 -12.16
N ARG A 4 -29.00 -22.35 -12.92
CA ARG A 4 -27.75 -23.11 -12.63
C ARG A 4 -26.50 -22.53 -13.29
N SER A 5 -26.63 -21.72 -14.35
CA SER A 5 -25.51 -21.25 -15.16
C SER A 5 -24.72 -20.09 -14.52
N SER A 6 -25.38 -19.20 -13.75
CA SER A 6 -24.70 -18.06 -13.12
C SER A 6 -23.84 -18.45 -11.92
N HIS A 7 -24.20 -19.53 -11.21
CA HIS A 7 -23.40 -20.05 -10.10
C HIS A 7 -22.13 -20.76 -10.57
N SER A 8 -22.16 -21.42 -11.74
CA SER A 8 -20.96 -22.05 -12.30
C SER A 8 -19.98 -21.00 -12.85
N GLU A 9 -20.44 -20.00 -13.61
CA GLU A 9 -19.58 -18.93 -14.13
C GLU A 9 -18.86 -18.15 -13.03
N ASN A 10 -19.56 -17.83 -11.93
CA ASN A 10 -18.97 -17.11 -10.80
C ASN A 10 -17.94 -17.94 -10.03
N SER A 11 -18.12 -19.27 -9.99
CA SER A 11 -17.15 -20.22 -9.41
C SER A 11 -15.91 -20.38 -10.29
N TYR A 12 -16.07 -20.46 -11.61
CA TYR A 12 -14.96 -20.53 -12.57
C TYR A 12 -14.11 -19.24 -12.57
N ALA A 13 -14.74 -18.07 -12.56
CA ALA A 13 -14.04 -16.78 -12.50
C ALA A 13 -13.25 -16.64 -11.19
N ARG A 14 -13.84 -17.00 -10.03
CA ARG A 14 -13.15 -16.98 -8.74
C ARG A 14 -11.97 -17.94 -8.68
N ASN A 15 -12.13 -19.17 -9.14
CA ASN A 15 -11.04 -20.15 -9.16
C ASN A 15 -9.89 -19.74 -10.09
N THR A 16 -10.21 -19.11 -11.22
CA THR A 16 -9.22 -18.58 -12.16
C THR A 16 -8.44 -17.41 -11.53
N LEU A 17 -9.13 -16.46 -10.90
CA LEU A 17 -8.49 -15.34 -10.19
C LEU A 17 -7.62 -15.79 -9.01
N LEU A 18 -8.06 -16.81 -8.26
CA LEU A 18 -7.28 -17.40 -7.16
C LEU A 18 -6.06 -18.17 -7.66
N SER A 19 -6.18 -18.88 -8.78
CA SER A 19 -5.04 -19.57 -9.42
C SER A 19 -4.01 -18.55 -9.94
N ILE A 20 -4.48 -17.49 -10.60
CA ILE A 20 -3.63 -16.41 -11.10
C ILE A 20 -2.92 -15.68 -9.94
N SER A 21 -3.62 -15.36 -8.85
CA SER A 21 -3.00 -14.70 -7.70
C SER A 21 -1.97 -15.60 -7.02
N ARG A 22 -2.27 -16.89 -6.84
CA ARG A 22 -1.32 -17.86 -6.26
C ARG A 22 -0.08 -18.03 -7.13
N ALA A 23 -0.23 -18.08 -8.45
CA ALA A 23 0.90 -18.12 -9.37
C ALA A 23 1.76 -16.86 -9.27
N ARG A 24 1.14 -15.66 -9.25
CA ARG A 24 1.85 -14.38 -9.08
C ARG A 24 2.65 -14.32 -7.77
N TRP A 25 2.04 -14.74 -6.66
CA TRP A 25 2.73 -14.82 -5.37
C TRP A 25 3.89 -15.82 -5.40
N GLY A 26 3.73 -16.95 -6.08
CA GLY A 26 4.80 -17.92 -6.29
C GLY A 26 5.99 -17.31 -7.04
N PHE A 27 5.74 -16.58 -8.12
CA PHE A 27 6.80 -15.92 -8.89
C PHE A 27 7.49 -14.79 -8.12
N LEU A 28 6.74 -13.95 -7.40
CA LEU A 28 7.34 -12.92 -6.55
C LEU A 28 8.18 -13.54 -5.43
N ALA A 29 7.70 -14.61 -4.79
CA ALA A 29 8.44 -15.29 -3.73
C ALA A 29 9.69 -16.01 -4.26
N ALA A 30 9.69 -16.47 -5.51
CA ALA A 30 10.88 -16.99 -6.17
C ALA A 30 11.89 -15.87 -6.47
N TYR A 31 11.40 -14.75 -7.02
CA TYR A 31 12.22 -13.57 -7.29
C TYR A 31 12.88 -12.99 -6.03
N LEU A 32 12.14 -12.89 -4.92
CA LEU A 32 12.69 -12.40 -3.65
C LEU A 32 13.75 -13.34 -3.05
N ARG A 33 13.82 -14.60 -3.49
CA ARG A 33 14.84 -15.57 -3.09
C ARG A 33 16.01 -15.66 -4.08
N SER A 34 15.93 -14.98 -5.21
CA SER A 34 16.93 -15.04 -6.26
C SER A 34 17.95 -13.90 -6.13
N ALA A 35 19.02 -13.95 -6.93
CA ALA A 35 20.05 -12.91 -6.92
C ALA A 35 19.48 -11.53 -7.34
N GLU A 36 18.41 -11.55 -8.13
CA GLU A 36 17.70 -10.38 -8.62
C GLU A 36 16.94 -9.65 -7.50
N ALA A 37 16.64 -10.28 -6.36
CA ALA A 37 16.04 -9.61 -5.19
C ALA A 37 16.85 -8.40 -4.73
N ARG A 38 18.17 -8.40 -4.98
CA ARG A 38 19.06 -7.28 -4.66
C ARG A 38 18.60 -5.97 -5.29
N SER A 39 18.12 -5.96 -6.54
CA SER A 39 17.68 -4.72 -7.19
C SER A 39 16.43 -4.17 -6.52
N PHE A 40 15.52 -5.03 -6.05
CA PHE A 40 14.36 -4.60 -5.29
C PHE A 40 14.76 -3.97 -3.94
N ILE A 41 15.63 -4.63 -3.17
CA ILE A 41 16.10 -4.11 -1.89
C ILE A 41 16.86 -2.79 -2.06
N GLN A 42 17.69 -2.69 -3.11
CA GLN A 42 18.43 -1.47 -3.42
C GLN A 42 17.51 -0.32 -3.86
N ALA A 43 16.49 -0.60 -4.66
CA ALA A 43 15.49 0.41 -5.01
C ALA A 43 14.68 0.85 -3.77
N ALA A 44 14.33 -0.08 -2.89
CA ALA A 44 13.67 0.23 -1.62
C ALA A 44 14.58 1.03 -0.67
N SER A 45 15.89 0.76 -0.65
CA SER A 45 16.84 1.54 0.15
C SER A 45 16.97 2.97 -0.38
N PHE A 46 17.06 3.16 -1.71
CA PHE A 46 17.09 4.50 -2.29
C PHE A 46 15.79 5.28 -2.05
N PHE A 47 14.65 4.58 -2.00
CA PHE A 47 13.40 5.17 -1.57
C PHE A 47 13.52 5.64 -0.11
N ALA A 48 13.97 4.76 0.80
CA ALA A 48 14.17 5.10 2.21
C ALA A 48 15.17 6.26 2.45
N GLU A 49 16.10 6.47 1.53
CA GLU A 49 17.06 7.59 1.58
C GLU A 49 16.55 8.88 0.91
N GLY A 50 15.33 8.88 0.35
CA GLY A 50 14.64 10.09 -0.11
C GLY A 50 14.57 10.29 -1.63
N ASP A 51 15.14 9.40 -2.46
CA ASP A 51 14.97 9.47 -3.93
C ASP A 51 13.66 8.81 -4.37
N ILE A 52 12.53 9.37 -3.94
CA ILE A 52 11.19 8.79 -4.08
C ILE A 52 10.84 8.55 -5.57
N THR A 53 10.97 9.57 -6.41
CA THR A 53 10.52 9.51 -7.82
C THR A 53 11.32 8.51 -8.64
N LYS A 54 12.65 8.46 -8.49
CA LYS A 54 13.47 7.48 -9.21
C LYS A 54 13.21 6.07 -8.69
N SER A 55 13.11 5.92 -7.37
CA SER A 55 12.90 4.62 -6.74
C SER A 55 11.54 4.03 -7.09
N LEU A 56 10.47 4.83 -7.12
CA LEU A 56 9.14 4.37 -7.55
C LEU A 56 9.13 3.88 -8.99
N ARG A 57 9.81 4.58 -9.92
CA ARG A 57 9.93 4.12 -11.32
C ARG A 57 10.67 2.78 -11.41
N GLU A 58 11.74 2.62 -10.63
CA GLU A 58 12.52 1.39 -10.64
C GLU A 58 11.75 0.22 -9.99
N LEU A 59 11.07 0.47 -8.88
CA LEU A 59 10.20 -0.51 -8.23
C LEU A 59 9.03 -0.92 -9.14
N ASP A 60 8.45 0.03 -9.87
CA ASP A 60 7.40 -0.26 -10.87
C ASP A 60 7.92 -1.20 -11.97
N ARG A 61 9.10 -0.90 -12.52
CA ARG A 61 9.78 -1.71 -13.53
C ARG A 61 10.08 -3.13 -13.02
N ILE A 62 10.59 -3.25 -11.79
CA ILE A 62 10.95 -4.53 -11.17
C ILE A 62 9.71 -5.39 -10.90
N LEU A 63 8.62 -4.77 -10.43
CA LEU A 63 7.46 -5.49 -9.90
C LEU A 63 6.34 -5.69 -10.91
N SER A 64 6.30 -4.92 -12.01
CA SER A 64 5.30 -5.04 -13.07
C SER A 64 5.19 -6.44 -13.68
N PRO A 65 6.29 -7.17 -13.98
CA PRO A 65 6.20 -8.54 -14.50
C PRO A 65 5.43 -9.50 -13.59
N PHE A 66 5.42 -9.22 -12.28
CA PHE A 66 4.72 -10.01 -11.27
C PHE A 66 3.34 -9.43 -10.90
N GLN A 67 2.98 -8.28 -11.47
CA GLN A 67 1.81 -7.48 -11.09
C GLN A 67 1.78 -7.15 -9.59
N ALA A 68 2.98 -6.97 -9.02
CA ALA A 68 3.23 -6.73 -7.61
C ALA A 68 3.60 -5.26 -7.32
N ASN A 69 3.51 -4.37 -8.32
CA ASN A 69 3.72 -2.93 -8.21
C ASN A 69 2.56 -2.25 -7.46
N LYS A 70 2.35 -2.64 -6.21
CA LYS A 70 1.28 -2.15 -5.33
C LYS A 70 1.86 -1.28 -4.23
N TRP A 71 1.13 -0.24 -3.84
CA TRP A 71 1.50 0.64 -2.74
C TRP A 71 1.85 -0.09 -1.44
N THR A 72 1.09 -1.12 -1.09
CA THR A 72 1.34 -1.97 0.10
C THR A 72 2.63 -2.79 0.01
N ILE A 73 3.22 -2.95 -1.17
CA ILE A 73 4.50 -3.64 -1.36
C ILE A 73 5.64 -2.61 -1.37
N VAL A 74 5.51 -1.55 -2.19
CA VAL A 74 6.61 -0.59 -2.39
C VAL A 74 6.85 0.34 -1.22
N THR A 75 5.86 0.56 -0.36
CA THR A 75 6.01 1.42 0.83
C THR A 75 6.38 0.64 2.10
N TYR A 76 6.32 -0.70 2.08
CA TYR A 76 6.54 -1.51 3.27
C TYR A 76 7.98 -1.42 3.78
N LEU A 77 8.97 -1.64 2.91
CA LEU A 77 10.37 -1.58 3.32
C LEU A 77 10.83 -0.17 3.73
N PRO A 78 10.56 0.91 2.96
CA PRO A 78 10.93 2.26 3.40
C PRO A 78 10.31 2.64 4.75
N PHE A 79 9.04 2.27 4.96
CA PHE A 79 8.34 2.46 6.24
C PHE A 79 9.02 1.74 7.40
N LEU A 80 9.45 0.48 7.23
CA LEU A 80 10.16 -0.24 8.28
C LEU A 80 11.60 0.24 8.48
N TRP A 81 12.24 0.73 7.41
CA TRP A 81 13.65 1.15 7.44
C TRP A 81 13.80 2.50 8.13
N LYS A 82 12.93 3.46 7.83
CA LYS A 82 12.91 4.80 8.43
C LYS A 82 11.48 5.20 8.79
N PRO A 83 10.90 4.63 9.85
CA PRO A 83 9.50 4.85 10.22
C PRO A 83 9.19 6.28 10.64
N SER A 84 10.19 7.10 10.98
CA SER A 84 9.98 8.51 11.28
C SER A 84 9.76 9.36 10.02
N ASP A 85 10.28 8.92 8.87
CA ASP A 85 10.31 9.70 7.62
C ASP A 85 9.33 9.16 6.57
N HIS A 86 9.06 7.86 6.62
CA HIS A 86 8.22 7.17 5.65
C HIS A 86 6.89 6.72 6.26
N MET A 87 5.87 6.62 5.40
CA MET A 87 4.55 6.12 5.76
C MET A 87 4.19 4.88 4.95
N PHE A 88 3.57 3.90 5.60
CA PHE A 88 2.96 2.75 4.93
C PHE A 88 1.62 3.13 4.30
N LEU A 89 1.46 2.84 3.01
CA LEU A 89 0.22 3.12 2.30
C LEU A 89 -0.68 1.88 2.24
N LYS A 90 -1.75 1.90 3.04
CA LYS A 90 -2.91 0.99 2.91
C LYS A 90 -4.07 1.77 2.29
N PRO A 91 -4.32 1.63 0.97
CA PRO A 91 -5.19 2.52 0.21
C PRO A 91 -6.56 2.81 0.82
N ASP A 92 -7.32 1.77 1.17
CA ASP A 92 -8.71 1.94 1.61
C ASP A 92 -8.79 2.70 2.93
N ALA A 93 -7.96 2.32 3.91
CA ALA A 93 -7.87 2.98 5.21
C ALA A 93 -7.41 4.44 5.07
N THR A 94 -6.34 4.68 4.32
CA THR A 94 -5.78 6.02 4.14
C THR A 94 -6.76 6.93 3.39
N LYS A 95 -7.47 6.40 2.39
CA LYS A 95 -8.47 7.16 1.63
C LYS A 95 -9.65 7.54 2.50
N ASP A 96 -10.26 6.59 3.22
CA ASP A 96 -11.36 6.85 4.15
C ASP A 96 -10.97 7.90 5.20
N PHE A 97 -9.80 7.76 5.82
CA PHE A 97 -9.30 8.74 6.78
C PHE A 97 -9.14 10.13 6.15
N ALA A 98 -8.53 10.21 4.97
CA ALA A 98 -8.33 11.47 4.27
C ALA A 98 -9.65 12.15 3.89
N GLU A 99 -10.69 11.38 3.55
CA GLU A 99 -12.04 11.89 3.28
C GLU A 99 -12.65 12.52 4.54
N ARG A 100 -12.56 11.82 5.68
CA ARG A 100 -13.10 12.30 6.98
C ARG A 100 -12.51 13.63 7.43
N ILE A 101 -11.23 13.86 7.18
CA ILE A 101 -10.54 15.10 7.58
C ILE A 101 -10.41 16.13 6.45
N GLY A 102 -11.02 15.89 5.29
CA GLY A 102 -10.99 16.81 4.15
C GLY A 102 -9.61 16.98 3.48
N HIS A 103 -8.70 16.02 3.66
CA HIS A 103 -7.35 16.11 3.11
C HIS A 103 -7.31 15.77 1.60
N ARG A 104 -6.41 16.44 0.86
CA ARG A 104 -6.31 16.29 -0.60
C ARG A 104 -5.99 14.88 -1.07
N PHE A 105 -5.38 14.04 -0.22
CA PHE A 105 -5.01 12.66 -0.53
C PHE A 105 -6.18 11.85 -1.11
N ALA A 106 -7.38 12.02 -0.57
CA ALA A 106 -8.60 11.36 -1.04
C ALA A 106 -8.90 11.60 -2.54
N LYS A 107 -8.52 12.79 -3.05
CA LYS A 107 -8.75 13.20 -4.44
C LYS A 107 -7.61 12.83 -5.37
N VAL A 108 -6.37 12.79 -4.86
CA VAL A 108 -5.18 12.54 -5.70
C VAL A 108 -4.76 11.07 -5.74
N TYR A 109 -5.32 10.21 -4.87
CA TYR A 109 -4.99 8.79 -4.84
C TYR A 109 -5.25 8.13 -6.20
N ARG A 110 -4.28 7.34 -6.65
CA ARG A 110 -4.40 6.39 -7.77
C ARG A 110 -3.63 5.11 -7.43
N PRO A 111 -4.05 3.95 -7.96
CA PRO A 111 -3.36 2.69 -7.72
C PRO A 111 -1.97 2.61 -8.37
N ASP A 112 -1.73 3.39 -9.42
CA ASP A 112 -0.43 3.45 -10.09
C ASP A 112 0.62 4.16 -9.23
N LEU A 113 1.86 3.69 -9.32
CA LEU A 113 2.97 4.23 -8.55
C LEU A 113 3.35 5.62 -9.08
N ASP A 114 3.06 6.64 -8.27
CA ASP A 114 3.31 8.03 -8.63
C ASP A 114 3.73 8.84 -7.40
N ALA A 115 4.85 9.54 -7.53
CA ALA A 115 5.44 10.33 -6.45
C ALA A 115 4.45 11.30 -5.81
N ARG A 116 3.55 11.91 -6.60
CA ARG A 116 2.56 12.88 -6.09
C ARG A 116 1.55 12.25 -5.13
N VAL A 117 1.24 10.96 -5.29
CA VAL A 117 0.40 10.21 -4.35
C VAL A 117 1.15 10.03 -3.04
N TYR A 118 2.41 9.61 -3.11
CA TYR A 118 3.22 9.36 -1.93
C TYR A 118 3.57 10.65 -1.17
N GLU A 119 3.91 11.73 -1.87
CA GLU A 119 4.11 13.05 -1.26
C GLU A 119 2.83 13.56 -0.57
N SER A 120 1.67 13.32 -1.17
CA SER A 120 0.38 13.64 -0.53
C SER A 120 0.10 12.76 0.69
N LEU A 121 0.58 11.52 0.72
CA LEU A 121 0.52 10.67 1.90
C LEU A 121 1.42 11.20 3.02
N LEU A 122 2.66 11.61 2.71
CA LEU A 122 3.56 12.18 3.71
C LEU A 122 2.97 13.47 4.31
N ALA A 123 2.42 14.35 3.47
CA ALA A 123 1.73 15.55 3.95
C ALA A 123 0.52 15.23 4.85
N LEU A 124 -0.26 14.18 4.54
CA LEU A 124 -1.32 13.69 5.41
C LEU A 124 -0.76 13.23 6.76
N THR A 125 0.31 12.43 6.73
CA THR A 125 0.97 11.91 7.93
C THR A 125 1.48 13.03 8.83
N ASP A 126 2.10 14.07 8.27
CA ASP A 126 2.59 15.23 9.03
C ASP A 126 1.47 16.00 9.71
N ILE A 127 0.33 16.18 9.01
CA ILE A 127 -0.87 16.80 9.59
C ILE A 127 -1.36 15.95 10.76
N VAL A 128 -1.51 14.63 10.59
CA VAL A 128 -1.98 13.75 11.67
C VAL A 128 -1.01 13.78 12.84
N LYS A 129 0.29 13.60 12.59
CA LYS A 129 1.33 13.62 13.62
C LYS A 129 1.32 14.92 14.43
N SER A 130 1.14 16.07 13.77
CA SER A 130 1.03 17.37 14.44
C SER A 130 -0.21 17.49 15.32
N ASN A 131 -1.33 16.89 14.92
CA ASN A 131 -2.57 16.85 15.72
C ASN A 131 -2.52 15.81 16.85
N LEU A 132 -1.55 14.89 16.83
CA LEU A 132 -1.35 13.87 17.87
C LEU A 132 -0.21 14.22 18.82
N VAL A 133 0.34 15.45 18.79
CA VAL A 133 1.53 15.83 19.57
C VAL A 133 1.38 15.54 21.08
N ASP A 134 0.18 15.74 21.64
CA ASP A 134 -0.12 15.49 23.05
C ASP A 134 -0.03 14.00 23.42
N LEU A 135 -0.20 13.11 22.44
CA LEU A 135 -0.05 11.65 22.61
C LEU A 135 1.39 11.18 22.39
N GLN A 136 2.30 12.09 22.02
CA GLN A 136 3.73 11.81 21.83
C GLN A 136 4.01 10.59 20.91
N PRO A 137 3.47 10.57 19.66
CA PRO A 137 3.73 9.47 18.73
C PRO A 137 5.24 9.36 18.48
N ARG A 138 5.79 8.15 18.61
CA ARG A 138 7.23 7.91 18.45
C ARG A 138 7.66 8.05 16.99
N ASP A 139 6.86 7.52 16.09
CA ASP A 139 7.10 7.53 14.65
C ASP A 139 5.78 7.34 13.88
N ASN A 140 5.88 7.12 12.56
CA ASN A 140 4.69 6.96 11.72
C ASN A 140 4.00 5.59 11.89
N ILE A 141 4.56 4.65 12.66
CA ILE A 141 3.87 3.40 13.05
C ILE A 141 2.73 3.72 14.02
N ASP A 142 2.98 4.59 14.99
CA ASP A 142 1.95 5.05 15.93
C ASP A 142 0.86 5.86 15.18
N VAL A 143 1.28 6.71 14.22
CA VAL A 143 0.36 7.47 13.34
C VAL A 143 -0.48 6.53 12.46
N GLN A 144 0.13 5.51 11.86
CA GLN A 144 -0.56 4.52 11.04
C GLN A 144 -1.58 3.73 11.85
N SER A 145 -1.23 3.36 13.08
CA SER A 145 -2.12 2.63 13.98
C SER A 145 -3.35 3.48 14.31
N PHE A 146 -3.15 4.77 14.60
CA PHE A 146 -4.26 5.71 14.82
C PHE A 146 -5.18 5.81 13.61
N ILE A 147 -4.64 6.02 12.40
CA ILE A 147 -5.42 6.09 11.15
C ILE A 147 -6.27 4.82 10.98
N TRP A 148 -5.71 3.65 11.23
CA TRP A 148 -6.43 2.38 11.05
C TRP A 148 -7.55 2.17 12.06
N VAL A 149 -7.38 2.61 13.31
CA VAL A 149 -8.45 2.60 14.32
C VAL A 149 -9.61 3.48 13.88
N VAL A 150 -9.32 4.71 13.43
CA VAL A 150 -10.34 5.67 12.99
C VAL A 150 -11.08 5.18 11.75
N SER A 151 -10.38 4.55 10.81
CA SER A 151 -10.97 4.01 9.58
C SER A 151 -11.60 2.62 9.73
N GLY A 152 -11.69 2.06 10.94
CA GLY A 152 -12.29 0.74 11.18
C GLY A 152 -11.53 -0.42 10.52
N SER A 153 -10.28 -0.21 10.11
CA SER A 153 -9.51 -1.16 9.29
C SER A 153 -8.91 -2.33 10.08
N TYR A 154 -9.11 -2.38 11.40
CA TYR A 154 -8.77 -3.52 12.26
C TYR A 154 -9.85 -4.60 12.28
N ASP A 155 -11.11 -4.25 11.97
CA ASP A 155 -12.25 -5.10 12.30
C ASP A 155 -12.63 -6.06 11.16
N GLY A 156 -11.99 -5.99 9.99
CA GLY A 156 -12.35 -6.80 8.81
C GLY A 156 -13.77 -6.54 8.28
N GLU A 157 -14.52 -5.63 8.92
CA GLU A 157 -15.89 -5.27 8.60
C GLU A 157 -16.00 -3.78 8.26
N HIS A 158 -17.06 -3.47 7.52
CA HIS A 158 -17.35 -2.23 6.81
C HIS A 158 -17.14 -0.93 7.64
N PRO A 159 -16.89 0.21 6.96
CA PRO A 159 -16.69 1.50 7.63
C PRO A 159 -17.85 1.78 8.57
N ARG A 160 -17.54 2.12 9.83
CA ARG A 160 -18.56 2.61 10.77
C ARG A 160 -19.10 3.92 10.21
N THR A 161 -20.36 3.88 9.77
CA THR A 161 -21.20 5.02 9.36
C THR A 161 -21.59 5.86 10.57
#